data_AF-A0A645CC84-F1
#
_entry.id   AF-A0A645CC84-F1
#
_cell.length_a   1.000
_cell.length_b   1.000
_cell.length_c   1.000
_cell.angle_alpha   90.00
_cell.angle_beta   90.00
_cell.angle_gamma   90.00
#
_symmetry.space_group_name_H-M   'P 1'
#
loop_
_entity.id
_entity.type
_entity.pdbx_description
1 polymer ?
#
loop_
_entity_poly.entity_id
_entity_poly.type
_entity_poly.pdbx_seq_one_letter_code
_entity_poly.pdbx_strand_id
1 'polypeptide(L)' 'MTLLQKYTRLEKQGDTGLYHVARIKQWLGYLRKEYSEATALFQEIRALNNSPDIARAIQAITLEHS' A
#
# COMPACT_ATOMS: atom_id res chain seq x y z
N MET A 1 -13.53 6.65 23.25
CA MET A 1 -12.68 6.48 22.04
C MET A 1 -12.50 4.99 21.73
N THR A 2 -13.60 4.24 21.61
CA THR A 2 -13.60 2.76 21.72
C THR A 2 -13.93 2.08 20.40
N LEU A 3 -14.20 2.86 19.35
CA LEU A 3 -14.64 2.36 18.05
C LEU A 3 -13.47 1.96 17.15
N LEU A 4 -12.33 2.68 17.23
CA LEU A 4 -11.12 2.37 16.47
C LEU A 4 -10.53 0.99 16.83
N GLN A 5 -10.52 0.65 18.12
CA GLN A 5 -9.94 -0.62 18.59
C GLN A 5 -10.75 -1.84 18.14
N LYS A 6 -12.07 -1.71 17.94
CA LYS A 6 -12.89 -2.78 17.36
C LYS A 6 -12.60 -2.97 15.87
N TYR A 7 -12.25 -1.91 15.15
CA TYR A 7 -11.96 -1.98 13.72
C TYR A 7 -10.64 -2.71 13.43
N THR A 8 -9.61 -2.47 14.25
CA THR A 8 -8.29 -3.13 14.13
C THR A 8 -8.35 -4.63 14.44
N ARG A 9 -9.31 -5.09 15.25
CA ARG A 9 -9.43 -6.51 15.63
C ARG A 9 -10.26 -7.35 14.65
N LEU A 10 -10.77 -6.73 13.59
CA LEU A 10 -11.56 -7.35 12.52
C LEU A 10 -10.73 -7.63 11.26
N GLU A 11 -9.43 -7.37 11.27
CA GLU A 11 -8.52 -7.83 10.22
C GLU A 11 -8.40 -9.35 10.32
N LYS A 12 -9.32 -9.99 9.57
CA LYS A 12 -9.41 -11.41 9.33
C LYS A 12 -8.03 -11.98 9.03
N GLN A 13 -7.66 -12.99 9.81
CA GLN A 13 -6.89 -14.12 9.35
C GLN A 13 -7.48 -14.61 8.01
N GLY A 14 -6.88 -14.19 6.89
CA GLY A 14 -7.42 -14.51 5.57
C GLY A 14 -7.02 -13.58 4.43
N ASP A 15 -6.12 -12.60 4.64
CA ASP A 15 -5.66 -11.77 3.54
C ASP A 15 -4.71 -12.54 2.61
N THR A 16 -5.29 -13.19 1.62
CA THR A 16 -4.58 -13.59 0.42
C THR A 16 -4.02 -12.31 -0.19
N GLY A 17 -2.69 -12.16 -0.25
CA GLY A 17 -2.01 -10.88 -0.54
C GLY A 17 -2.58 -10.05 -1.71
N LEU A 18 -3.28 -10.66 -2.66
CA LEU A 18 -4.07 -9.94 -3.68
C LEU A 18 -5.01 -8.85 -3.12
N TYR A 19 -5.63 -9.02 -1.95
CA TYR A 19 -6.46 -7.97 -1.34
C TYR A 19 -5.61 -6.79 -0.88
N HIS A 20 -4.51 -7.04 -0.17
CA HIS A 20 -3.53 -6.00 0.15
C HIS A 20 -3.02 -5.27 -1.10
N VAL A 21 -2.71 -5.98 -2.18
CA VAL A 21 -2.28 -5.38 -3.46
C VAL A 21 -3.34 -4.41 -3.99
N ALA A 22 -4.61 -4.82 -4.04
CA ALA A 22 -5.69 -3.96 -4.51
C ALA A 22 -5.85 -2.70 -3.64
N ARG A 23 -5.73 -2.84 -2.31
CA ARG A 23 -5.84 -1.73 -1.36
C ARG A 23 -4.71 -0.71 -1.52
N ILE A 24 -3.48 -1.19 -1.68
CA ILE A 24 -2.29 -0.34 -1.87
C ILE A 24 -2.40 0.42 -3.20
N LYS A 25 -2.78 -0.27 -4.30
CA LYS A 25 -2.98 0.38 -5.61
C LYS A 25 -4.08 1.45 -5.55
N GLN A 26 -5.14 1.21 -4.79
CA GLN A 26 -6.21 2.18 -4.57
C GLN A 26 -5.69 3.43 -3.83
N TRP A 27 -4.96 3.24 -2.73
CA TRP A 27 -4.37 4.35 -1.96
C TRP A 27 -3.36 5.17 -2.78
N LEU A 28 -2.45 4.51 -3.50
CA LEU A 28 -1.52 5.21 -4.39
C LEU A 28 -2.22 5.96 -5.53
N GLY A 29 -3.34 5.43 -6.01
CA GLY A 29 -4.18 6.11 -6.99
C GLY A 29 -4.74 7.45 -6.51
N TYR A 30 -4.93 7.62 -5.19
CA TYR A 30 -5.27 8.91 -4.58
C TYR A 30 -4.04 9.78 -4.36
N LEU A 31 -2.95 9.21 -3.81
CA LEU A 31 -1.72 9.96 -3.52
C LEU A 31 -1.09 10.59 -4.77
N ARG A 32 -1.10 9.90 -5.92
CA ARG A 32 -0.57 10.46 -7.18
C ARG A 32 -1.28 11.72 -7.68
N LYS A 33 -2.47 12.04 -7.16
CA LYS A 33 -3.18 13.28 -7.50
C LYS A 33 -2.57 14.51 -6.81
N GLU A 34 -1.96 14.29 -5.65
CA GLU A 34 -1.43 15.34 -4.78
C GLU A 34 0.10 15.35 -4.77
N TYR A 35 0.74 14.21 -5.06
CA TYR A 35 2.18 14.02 -5.02
C TYR A 35 2.70 13.45 -6.34
N SER A 36 3.44 14.28 -7.09
CA SER A 36 4.09 13.85 -8.34
C SER A 36 5.10 12.72 -8.09
N GLU A 37 5.77 12.71 -6.93
CA GLU A 37 6.70 11.65 -6.50
C GLU A 37 6.02 10.28 -6.41
N ALA A 38 4.73 10.23 -6.06
CA ALA A 38 3.96 8.98 -6.02
C ALA A 38 3.64 8.42 -7.42
N THR A 39 3.82 9.20 -8.49
CA THR A 39 3.59 8.74 -9.86
C THR A 39 4.67 7.75 -10.30
N ALA A 40 5.94 8.01 -9.98
CA ALA A 40 7.05 7.11 -10.27
C ALA A 40 6.86 5.77 -9.54
N LEU A 41 6.56 5.82 -8.23
CA LEU A 41 6.25 4.64 -7.43
C LEU A 41 5.06 3.86 -7.99
N PHE A 42 3.99 4.55 -8.42
CA PHE A 42 2.83 3.88 -9.02
C PHE A 42 3.19 3.11 -10.30
N GLN A 43 4.09 3.65 -11.12
CA GLN A 43 4.55 2.96 -12.33
C GLN A 43 5.31 1.68 -12.00
N GLU A 44 6.17 1.70 -10.96
CA GLU A 44 6.89 0.52 -10.52
C GLU A 44 5.96 -0.56 -9.94
N ILE A 45 5.08 -0.20 -9.01
CA ILE A 45 4.17 -1.19 -8.38
C ILE A 45 3.06 -1.69 -9.31
N ARG A 46 2.76 -0.97 -10.40
CA ARG A 46 1.73 -1.38 -11.35
C ARG A 46 2.10 -2.70 -12.02
N ALA A 47 3.38 -2.93 -12.29
CA ALA A 47 3.90 -4.17 -12.87
C ALA A 47 3.88 -5.34 -11.86
N LEU A 48 3.79 -5.03 -10.56
CA LEU A 48 3.84 -6.02 -9.49
C LEU A 48 2.44 -6.57 -9.19
N ASN A 49 2.37 -7.90 -9.08
CA ASN A 49 1.13 -8.64 -8.82
C ASN A 49 1.14 -9.38 -7.47
N ASN A 50 2.22 -9.24 -6.70
CA ASN A 50 2.41 -9.94 -5.43
C ASN A 50 2.67 -8.91 -4.31
N SER A 51 2.00 -9.08 -3.16
CA SER A 51 2.20 -8.24 -1.97
C SER A 51 3.66 -8.07 -1.53
N PRO A 52 4.49 -9.13 -1.44
CA PRO A 52 5.85 -8.96 -0.92
C PRO A 52 6.70 -8.03 -1.80
N ASP A 53 6.49 -8.06 -3.11
CA ASP A 53 7.25 -7.22 -4.04
C ASP A 53 6.84 -5.74 -3.92
N ILE A 54 5.52 -5.49 -3.84
CA ILE A 54 4.96 -4.15 -3.62
C ILE A 54 5.42 -3.58 -2.28
N ALA A 55 5.43 -4.39 -1.22
CA ALA A 55 5.90 -3.99 0.10
C ALA A 55 7.40 -3.65 0.10
N ARG A 56 8.23 -4.34 -0.70
CA ARG A 56 9.65 -3.99 -0.86
C ARG A 56 9.84 -2.67 -1.59
N ALA A 57 9.10 -2.44 -2.68
CA ALA A 57 9.16 -1.18 -3.43
C ALA A 57 8.78 0.04 -2.56
N ILE A 58 7.74 -0.09 -1.74
CA ILE A 58 7.31 0.98 -0.82
C ILE A 58 8.35 1.24 0.28
N GLN A 59 8.94 0.19 0.85
CA GLN A 59 9.97 0.32 1.90
C GLN A 59 11.25 0.96 1.38
N ALA A 60 11.65 0.66 0.14
CA ALA A 60 12.85 1.25 -0.47
C ALA A 60 12.78 2.79 -0.49
N ILE A 61 11.61 3.34 -0.83
CA ILE A 61 11.41 4.80 -0.92
C ILE A 61 11.36 5.45 0.46
N THR A 62 10.82 4.77 1.46
CA THR A 62 10.79 5.32 2.84
C THR A 62 12.21 5.49 3.40
N LEU A 63 13.17 4.67 2.96
CA LEU A 63 14.57 4.74 3.39
C LEU A 63 15.36 5.87 2.72
N GLU A 64 15.03 6.26 1.49
CA GLU A 64 15.75 7.34 0.77
C GLU A 64 15.40 8.75 1.29
N HIS A 65 14.30 8.90 2.02
CA HIS A 65 13.86 10.17 2.61
C HIS A 65 14.15 10.30 4.12
N SER A 66 15.01 9.43 4.69
CA SER A 66 15.43 9.47 6.11
C SER A 66 16.78 10.16 6.32
#